data_AF-A0A370GQ66-F1
#
_entry.id   AF-A0A370GQ66-F1
#
_cell.length_a   1.000
_cell.length_b   1.000
_cell.length_c   1.000
_cell.angle_alpha   90.00
_cell.angle_beta   90.00
_cell.angle_gamma   90.00
#
_symmetry.space_group_name_H-M   'P 1'
#
loop_
_entity.id
_entity.type
_entity.pdbx_description
1 polymer ?
#
loop_
_entity_poly.entity_id
_entity_poly.type
_entity_poly.pdbx_seq_one_letter_code
_entity_poly.pdbx_strand_id
1 'polypeptide(L)' 'MVGPAGLVLIGAAALVVFGPKNLPEIGKAAGKTLHEFKKATQGIMDMDEPAKKEEKTEAKIDLDK' A
#
# COMPACT_ATOMS: atom_id res chain seq x y z
N MET A 1 -0.42 -16.61 23.79
CA MET A 1 -0.58 -15.57 22.75
C MET A 1 0.56 -15.74 21.75
N VAL A 2 0.26 -15.93 20.46
CA VAL A 2 1.31 -16.00 19.43
C VAL A 2 1.79 -14.58 19.18
N GLY A 3 2.94 -14.24 19.75
CA GLY A 3 3.54 -12.92 19.59
C GLY A 3 4.20 -12.75 18.22
N PRO A 4 4.83 -11.59 17.98
CA PRO A 4 5.55 -11.30 16.74
C PRO A 4 6.53 -12.42 16.33
N ALA A 5 7.12 -13.12 17.30
CA ALA A 5 7.99 -14.26 17.08
C ALA A 5 7.33 -15.41 16.29
N GLY A 6 6.04 -15.69 16.51
CA GLY A 6 5.33 -16.74 15.78
C GLY A 6 5.04 -16.37 14.32
N LEU A 7 4.72 -15.10 14.05
CA LEU A 7 4.57 -14.60 12.68
C LEU A 7 5.89 -14.70 11.90
N VAL A 8 7.03 -14.44 12.54
CA VAL A 8 8.35 -14.57 11.92
C VAL A 8 8.64 -16.02 11.51
N LEU A 9 8.27 -17.00 12.34
CA LEU A 9 8.42 -18.43 12.03
C LEU A 9 7.59 -18.85 10.80
N ILE A 10 6.34 -18.41 10.73
CA ILE A 10 5.46 -18.68 9.57
C ILE A 10 5.99 -17.96 8.33
N GLY A 11 6.42 -16.70 8.49
CA GLY A 11 7.07 -15.93 7.43
C GLY A 11 8.32 -16.62 6.90
N ALA A 12 9.16 -17.16 7.77
CA ALA A 12 10.36 -17.91 7.38
C ALA A 12 10.03 -19.18 6.59
N ALA A 13 9.01 -19.95 6.99
CA ALA A 13 8.55 -21.11 6.24
C ALA A 13 8.03 -20.72 4.85
N ALA A 14 7.23 -19.65 4.77
CA ALA A 14 6.76 -19.11 3.50
C ALA A 14 7.94 -18.59 2.63
N LEU A 15 8.95 -17.97 3.24
CA LEU A 15 10.17 -17.53 2.56
C LEU A 15 11.00 -18.68 2.00
N VAL A 16 10.95 -19.89 2.56
CA VAL A 16 11.61 -21.07 1.99
C VAL A 16 10.90 -21.55 0.73
N VAL A 17 9.56 -21.54 0.72
CA VAL A 17 8.76 -21.97 -0.44
C VAL A 17 8.75 -20.92 -1.53
N PHE A 18 8.47 -19.66 -1.16
CA PHE A 18 8.32 -18.56 -2.10
C PHE A 18 9.63 -17.81 -2.36
N GLY A 19 10.59 -17.77 -1.43
CA GLY A 19 11.82 -17.00 -1.57
C GLY A 19 11.71 -15.54 -1.11
N PRO A 20 12.75 -14.96 -0.48
CA PRO A 20 12.74 -13.58 0.02
C PRO A 20 12.62 -12.50 -1.05
N LYS A 21 12.97 -12.82 -2.30
CA LYS A 21 12.85 -11.89 -3.43
C LYS A 21 11.44 -11.83 -4.02
N ASN A 22 10.66 -12.91 -3.89
CA ASN A 22 9.32 -12.97 -4.48
C ASN A 22 8.26 -12.25 -3.63
N LEU A 23 8.39 -12.24 -2.30
CA LEU A 23 7.50 -11.44 -1.43
C LEU A 23 7.46 -9.93 -1.76
N PRO A 24 8.60 -9.22 -1.89
CA PRO A 24 8.58 -7.81 -2.24
C PRO A 24 8.11 -7.55 -3.68
N GLU A 25 8.34 -8.48 -4.60
CA GLU A 25 7.87 -8.36 -5.99
C GLU A 25 6.34 -8.51 -6.09
N ILE A 26 5.77 -9.52 -5.42
CA ILE A 26 4.31 -9.72 -5.28
C ILE A 26 3.69 -8.52 -4.57
N GLY A 27 4.31 -8.02 -3.49
CA GLY A 27 3.84 -6.85 -2.76
C GLY A 27 3.80 -5.57 -3.61
N LYS A 28 4.79 -5.37 -4.49
CA LYS A 28 4.80 -4.24 -5.44
C LYS A 28 3.68 -4.36 -6.48
N ALA A 29 3.49 -5.56 -7.06
CA ALA A 29 2.44 -5.79 -8.05
C ALA A 29 1.04 -5.64 -7.43
N ALA A 30 0.78 -6.33 -6.32
CA ALA A 30 -0.47 -6.25 -5.58
C ALA A 30 -0.72 -4.83 -5.04
N GLY A 31 0.32 -4.13 -4.58
CA GLY A 31 0.24 -2.75 -4.11
C GLY A 31 -0.19 -1.78 -5.21
N LYS A 32 0.30 -1.95 -6.45
CA LYS A 32 -0.13 -1.16 -7.60
C LYS A 32 -1.62 -1.40 -7.89
N THR A 33 -2.06 -2.65 -7.92
CA THR A 33 -3.48 -2.99 -8.09
C THR A 33 -4.34 -2.42 -6.97
N LEU A 34 -3.91 -2.52 -5.71
CA LEU A 34 -4.66 -2.01 -4.58
C LEU A 34 -4.72 -0.48 -4.58
N HIS A 35 -3.68 0.20 -5.04
CA HIS A 35 -3.65 1.65 -5.22
C HIS A 35 -4.66 2.11 -6.29
N GLU A 36 -4.67 1.43 -7.44
CA GLU A 36 -5.62 1.70 -8.51
C GLU A 36 -7.07 1.37 -8.09
N PHE A 37 -7.26 0.23 -7.40
CA PHE A 37 -8.55 -0.15 -6.82
C PHE A 37 -9.05 0.87 -5.81
N LYS A 38 -8.19 1.35 -4.90
CA LYS A 38 -8.56 2.41 -3.94
C LYS A 38 -9.01 3.67 -4.67
N LYS A 39 -8.29 4.10 -5.71
CA LYS A 39 -8.63 5.30 -6.49
C LYS A 39 -9.96 5.15 -7.22
N ALA A 40 -10.21 3.98 -7.81
CA ALA A 40 -11.48 3.67 -8.47
C ALA A 40 -12.65 3.65 -7.46
N THR A 41 -12.47 2.99 -6.32
CA THR A 41 -13.49 2.90 -5.26
C THR A 41 -13.77 4.26 -4.63
N GLN A 42 -12.75 5.10 -4.40
CA GLN A 42 -12.96 6.48 -3.92
C GLN A 42 -13.81 7.31 -4.89
N GLY A 43 -13.56 7.21 -6.20
CA GLY A 43 -14.36 7.91 -7.20
C GLY A 43 -15.83 7.46 -7.26
N ILE A 44 -16.11 6.19 -6.92
CA ILE A 44 -17.48 5.67 -6.81
C ILE A 44 -18.12 6.14 -5.50
N MET A 45 -17.38 6.11 -4.39
CA MET A 45 -17.88 6.53 -3.08
C MET A 45 -18.20 8.05 -3.04
N ASP A 46 -17.43 8.85 -3.78
CA ASP A 46 -17.68 10.29 -3.98
C ASP A 46 -18.96 10.58 -4.79
N MET A 47 -19.56 9.59 -5.49
CA MET A 47 -20.84 9.77 -6.21
C MET A 47 -22.07 9.63 -5.31
N ASP A 48 -21.94 8.98 -4.15
CA ASP A 48 -23.03 8.73 -3.20
C ASP A 48 -22.97 9.65 -1.95
N GLU A 49 -21.90 10.44 -1.73
CA GLU A 49 -21.77 11.31 -0.54
C GLU A 49 -21.05 12.65 -0.86
N PRO A 50 -21.57 13.83 -0.41
CA PRO A 50 -20.93 15.10 -0.68
C PRO A 50 -19.73 15.35 0.27
N ALA A 51 -18.54 15.35 -0.33
CA ALA A 51 -17.30 16.00 0.08
C ALA A 51 -16.45 15.39 1.21
N LYS A 52 -15.27 14.84 0.84
CA LYS A 52 -13.99 15.20 1.47
C LYS A 52 -12.78 14.88 0.57
N LYS A 53 -12.31 15.86 -0.23
CA LYS A 53 -11.00 15.82 -0.88
C LYS A 53 -10.02 16.71 -0.10
N GLU A 54 -9.25 16.10 0.80
CA GLU A 54 -8.04 16.70 1.36
C GLU A 54 -6.85 16.42 0.43
N GLU A 55 -6.46 17.47 -0.29
CA GLU A 55 -5.11 18.07 -0.29
C GLU A 55 -3.86 17.16 -0.28
N LYS A 56 -3.14 17.12 -1.42
CA LYS A 56 -1.66 17.20 -1.45
C LYS A 56 -1.10 17.52 -2.84
N THR A 57 -1.28 18.76 -3.28
CA THR A 57 -0.39 19.48 -4.21
C THR A 57 -0.21 20.81 -3.48
N GLU A 58 0.94 21.28 -3.02
CA GLU A 58 2.14 21.64 -3.75
C GLU A 58 3.26 21.82 -2.71
N ALA A 59 4.40 21.15 -2.90
CA ALA A 59 5.66 21.56 -2.29
C ALA A 59 6.51 22.16 -3.41
N LYS A 60 6.16 23.37 -3.86
CA LYS A 60 7.11 24.26 -4.52
C LYS A 60 7.91 24.95 -3.43
N ILE A 61 9.09 24.41 -3.14
CA ILE A 61 10.13 25.17 -2.44
C ILE A 61 11.01 25.73 -3.55
N ASP A 62 10.56 26.82 -4.17
CA ASP A 62 11.47 27.76 -4.80
C ASP A 62 12.07 28.58 -3.66
N LEU A 63 13.24 28.18 -3.20
CA LEU A 63 14.09 28.99 -2.34
C LEU A 63 15.46 29.15 -3.03
N ASP A 64 15.45 29.76 -4.20
CA ASP A 64 16.64 30.23 -4.90
C ASP A 64 16.59 31.76 -5.03
N LYS A 65 17.33 32.40 -4.12
CA LYS A 65 18.01 33.71 -4.25
C LYS A 65 17.23 35.01 -4.08
#